data_AF-F4WG52-F1
#
_entry.id   AF-F4WG52-F1
#
_cell.length_a   1.000
_cell.length_b   1.000
_cell.length_c   1.000
_cell.angle_alpha   90.00
_cell.angle_beta   90.00
_cell.angle_gamma   90.00
#
_symmetry.space_group_name_H-M   'P 1'
#
loop_
_entity.id
_entity.type
_entity.pdbx_description
1 polymer ?
#
loop_
_entity_poly.entity_id
_entity_poly.type
_entity_poly.pdbx_seq_one_letter_code
_entity_poly.pdbx_strand_id
1 'polypeptide(L)'
;MMPLENKIPMIPGPKSAYNFTRCKVGKKLWRMNLEFNLSDPYYHETKFLYEPLHDEHLFKFFSRPINRKFLLKADLITDSMDVKCSLHDYNEYRKYLRQVHADRIKRELKKRNRLFVERRALRFAEDQARKEAERLKEREKFITERQHRVQQRLLQKELRTRKLEEREYRTARRLKLLKLLRREERSLINIKRDEQTEQRQKCKIVAEITRHKVIDILADWKEKDKARKKEREERLMNIAQQKQRDMEEKYIHY
;
A
#
# COMPACT_ATOMS: atom_id res chain seq x y z
N MET A 1 -57.93 -26.53 -42.33
CA MET A 1 -58.47 -25.21 -41.93
C MET A 1 -58.07 -24.19 -42.99
N MET A 2 -58.96 -23.28 -43.37
CA MET A 2 -58.63 -22.20 -44.31
C MET A 2 -57.77 -21.13 -43.60
N PRO A 3 -56.64 -20.69 -44.18
CA PRO A 3 -55.91 -19.54 -43.68
C PRO A 3 -56.83 -18.33 -43.70
N LEU A 4 -56.86 -17.59 -42.59
CA LEU A 4 -57.69 -16.41 -42.43
C LEU A 4 -57.35 -15.28 -43.44
N GLU A 5 -56.21 -15.40 -44.14
CA GLU A 5 -55.71 -14.53 -45.23
C GLU A 5 -56.52 -14.64 -46.51
N ASN A 6 -57.16 -15.78 -46.74
CA ASN A 6 -57.96 -15.98 -47.93
C ASN A 6 -59.33 -15.35 -47.76
N LYS A 7 -59.84 -14.78 -48.86
CA LYS A 7 -61.21 -14.28 -48.95
C LYS A 7 -62.16 -15.41 -48.55
N ILE A 8 -63.15 -15.09 -47.71
CA ILE A 8 -64.18 -16.05 -47.36
C ILE A 8 -64.92 -16.47 -48.65
N PRO A 9 -64.94 -17.76 -48.99
CA PRO A 9 -65.71 -18.24 -50.12
C PRO A 9 -67.19 -18.03 -49.81
N MET A 10 -67.86 -17.26 -50.65
CA MET A 10 -69.27 -16.95 -50.49
C MET A 10 -70.07 -17.68 -51.56
N ILE A 11 -71.05 -18.47 -51.12
CA ILE A 11 -72.03 -19.08 -52.01
C ILE A 11 -73.08 -18.00 -52.32
N PRO A 12 -73.42 -17.74 -53.58
CA PRO A 12 -74.47 -16.78 -53.91
C PRO A 12 -75.81 -17.26 -53.31
N GLY A 13 -76.41 -16.41 -52.47
CA GLY A 13 -77.70 -16.66 -51.84
C GLY A 13 -78.67 -15.50 -52.06
N PRO A 14 -79.94 -15.63 -51.65
CA PRO A 14 -80.91 -14.55 -51.75
C PRO A 14 -80.43 -13.28 -51.02
N LYS A 15 -80.89 -12.10 -51.46
CA LYS A 15 -80.62 -10.82 -50.78
C LYS A 15 -81.07 -10.97 -49.33
N SER A 16 -80.17 -10.64 -48.38
CA SER A 16 -80.29 -10.85 -46.92
C SER A 16 -79.93 -12.23 -46.35
N ALA A 17 -79.47 -13.19 -47.16
CA ALA A 17 -79.02 -14.50 -46.64
C ALA A 17 -77.80 -14.39 -45.70
N TYR A 18 -76.93 -13.41 -45.95
CA TYR A 18 -75.72 -13.17 -45.17
C TYR A 18 -75.69 -11.72 -44.70
N ASN A 19 -75.54 -11.53 -43.39
CA ASN A 19 -75.29 -10.22 -42.78
C ASN A 19 -73.84 -10.20 -42.28
N PHE A 20 -72.95 -9.52 -42.99
CA PHE A 20 -71.60 -9.27 -42.50
C PHE A 20 -71.62 -8.07 -41.56
N THR A 21 -71.01 -8.23 -40.40
CA THR A 21 -70.92 -7.18 -39.40
C THR A 21 -69.49 -7.13 -38.86
N ARG A 22 -69.04 -5.94 -38.48
CA ARG A 22 -67.68 -5.74 -37.91
C ARG A 22 -67.75 -5.49 -36.40
N CYS A 23 -68.53 -4.50 -36.01
CA CYS A 23 -68.69 -4.07 -34.62
C CYS A 23 -70.08 -3.46 -34.40
N LYS A 24 -70.43 -3.28 -33.13
CA LYS A 24 -71.63 -2.54 -32.72
C LYS A 24 -71.51 -1.05 -33.05
N VAL A 25 -72.66 -0.41 -33.23
CA VAL A 25 -72.73 1.05 -33.33
C VAL A 25 -72.05 1.68 -32.13
N GLY A 26 -71.23 2.71 -32.37
CA GLY A 26 -70.50 3.42 -31.34
C GLY A 26 -69.38 2.63 -30.67
N LYS A 27 -68.94 1.52 -31.28
CA LYS A 27 -67.70 0.84 -30.90
C LYS A 27 -66.63 1.13 -31.94
N LYS A 28 -65.48 1.62 -31.45
CA LYS A 28 -64.32 1.94 -32.29
C LYS A 28 -63.87 0.71 -33.07
N LEU A 29 -63.85 0.84 -34.40
CA LEU A 29 -63.45 -0.22 -35.31
C LEU A 29 -61.94 -0.47 -35.25
N TRP A 30 -61.17 0.62 -35.30
CA TRP A 30 -59.71 0.59 -35.35
C TRP A 30 -59.10 0.99 -34.01
N ARG A 31 -58.37 0.09 -33.37
CA ARG A 31 -57.49 0.45 -32.26
C ARG A 31 -56.20 1.03 -32.81
N MET A 32 -55.91 2.28 -32.43
CA MET A 32 -54.61 2.87 -32.70
C MET A 32 -53.55 2.12 -31.88
N ASN A 33 -52.59 1.53 -32.57
CA ASN A 33 -51.39 1.05 -31.91
C ASN A 33 -50.57 2.27 -31.48
N LEU A 34 -50.18 2.35 -30.20
CA LEU A 34 -49.36 3.44 -29.66
C LEU A 34 -47.90 3.39 -30.15
N GLU A 35 -47.52 2.31 -30.84
CA GLU A 35 -46.18 2.08 -31.34
C GLU A 35 -46.12 2.38 -32.85
N PHE A 36 -45.12 3.15 -33.26
CA PHE A 36 -44.90 3.47 -34.67
C PHE A 36 -44.48 2.22 -35.45
N ASN A 37 -45.27 1.84 -36.46
CA ASN A 37 -44.95 0.72 -37.32
C ASN A 37 -44.11 1.19 -38.52
N LEU A 38 -42.84 0.78 -38.56
CA LEU A 38 -41.94 1.07 -39.69
C LEU A 38 -42.17 0.15 -40.90
N SER A 39 -42.92 -0.94 -40.75
CA SER A 39 -43.15 -1.91 -41.83
C SER A 39 -44.16 -1.42 -42.87
N ASP A 40 -45.11 -0.56 -42.47
CA ASP A 40 -46.12 0.02 -43.36
C ASP A 40 -46.35 1.50 -43.00
N PRO A 41 -45.43 2.40 -43.36
CA PRO A 41 -45.49 3.82 -42.98
C PRO A 41 -46.65 4.58 -43.65
N TYR A 42 -47.17 4.06 -44.76
CA TYR A 42 -48.23 4.69 -45.55
C TYR A 42 -49.60 4.00 -45.40
N TYR A 43 -49.71 3.00 -44.51
CA TYR A 43 -50.94 2.24 -44.25
C TYR A 43 -51.56 1.61 -45.51
N HIS A 44 -50.72 1.04 -46.38
CA HIS A 44 -51.19 0.31 -47.55
C HIS A 44 -51.98 -0.95 -47.19
N GLU A 45 -51.71 -1.55 -46.03
CA GLU A 45 -52.31 -2.83 -45.66
C GLU A 45 -53.73 -2.73 -45.11
N THR A 46 -54.05 -1.63 -44.42
CA THR A 46 -55.37 -1.35 -43.81
C THR A 46 -55.68 0.14 -43.94
N LYS A 47 -56.77 0.48 -44.64
CA LYS A 47 -57.22 1.87 -44.77
C LYS A 47 -58.04 2.26 -43.55
N PHE A 48 -57.56 3.24 -42.79
CA PHE A 48 -58.26 3.76 -41.60
C PHE A 48 -59.26 4.86 -41.97
N LEU A 49 -60.27 4.51 -42.78
CA LEU A 49 -61.32 5.45 -43.13
C LEU A 49 -62.21 5.74 -41.91
N TYR A 50 -62.62 7.00 -41.78
CA TYR A 50 -63.57 7.40 -40.75
C TYR A 50 -64.96 6.88 -41.09
N GLU A 51 -65.57 6.18 -40.13
CA GLU A 51 -66.90 5.61 -40.27
C GLU A 51 -67.80 6.12 -39.13
N PRO A 52 -68.81 6.96 -39.43
CA PRO A 52 -69.63 7.60 -38.40
C PRO A 52 -70.33 6.62 -37.47
N LEU A 53 -70.79 5.47 -37.99
CA LEU A 53 -71.49 4.46 -37.19
C LEU A 53 -70.61 3.81 -36.12
N HIS A 54 -69.29 3.88 -36.26
CA HIS A 54 -68.33 3.36 -35.29
C HIS A 54 -67.76 4.43 -34.35
N ASP A 55 -68.23 5.68 -34.48
CA ASP A 55 -67.84 6.76 -33.59
C ASP A 55 -68.54 6.64 -32.24
N GLU A 56 -67.74 6.51 -31.18
CA GLU A 56 -68.21 6.36 -29.80
C GLU A 56 -69.03 7.58 -29.34
N HIS A 57 -68.69 8.77 -29.83
CA HIS A 57 -69.37 10.02 -29.48
C HIS A 57 -70.75 10.14 -30.15
N LEU A 58 -70.94 9.49 -31.30
CA LEU A 58 -72.22 9.46 -32.01
C LEU A 58 -73.15 8.34 -31.53
N PHE A 59 -72.68 7.46 -30.63
CA PHE A 59 -73.48 6.36 -30.09
C PHE A 59 -74.84 6.81 -29.55
N LYS A 60 -74.85 7.87 -28.72
CA LYS A 60 -76.08 8.40 -28.13
C LYS A 60 -77.04 8.94 -29.18
N PHE A 61 -76.52 9.52 -30.25
CA PHE A 61 -77.33 10.02 -31.36
C PHE A 61 -77.99 8.87 -32.12
N PHE A 62 -77.22 7.84 -32.50
CA PHE A 62 -77.75 6.69 -33.25
C PHE A 62 -78.65 5.78 -32.41
N SER A 63 -78.46 5.74 -31.09
CA SER A 63 -79.28 4.94 -30.17
C SER A 63 -80.69 5.50 -29.96
N ARG A 64 -80.97 6.75 -30.37
CA ARG A 64 -82.32 7.32 -30.27
C ARG A 64 -83.30 6.46 -31.09
N PRO A 65 -84.50 6.12 -30.58
CA PRO A 65 -85.43 5.22 -31.27
C PRO A 65 -85.77 5.64 -32.69
N ILE A 66 -85.91 6.95 -32.93
CA ILE A 66 -86.18 7.54 -34.24
C ILE A 66 -85.03 7.21 -35.21
N ASN A 67 -83.79 7.53 -34.81
CA ASN A 67 -82.59 7.30 -35.63
C ASN A 67 -82.33 5.80 -35.84
N ARG A 68 -82.51 4.98 -34.81
CA ARG A 68 -82.40 3.52 -34.93
C ARG A 68 -83.39 2.95 -35.94
N LYS A 69 -84.64 3.41 -35.95
CA LYS A 69 -85.64 3.01 -36.96
C LYS A 69 -85.21 3.41 -38.38
N PHE A 70 -84.64 4.60 -38.55
CA PHE A 70 -84.11 5.03 -39.84
C PHE A 70 -82.93 4.15 -40.30
N LEU A 71 -81.99 3.84 -39.41
CA LEU A 71 -80.84 2.98 -39.73
C LEU A 71 -81.25 1.54 -40.08
N LEU A 72 -82.26 0.99 -39.39
CA LEU A 72 -82.83 -0.34 -39.71
C LEU A 72 -83.53 -0.33 -41.08
N LYS A 73 -84.32 0.71 -41.36
CA LYS A 73 -85.00 0.87 -42.66
C LYS A 73 -84.01 1.04 -43.81
N ALA A 74 -82.88 1.68 -43.57
CA ALA A 74 -81.79 1.86 -44.52
C ALA A 74 -80.88 0.61 -44.67
N ASP A 75 -81.16 -0.48 -43.96
CA ASP A 75 -80.37 -1.72 -43.94
C ASP A 75 -78.88 -1.52 -43.56
N LEU A 76 -78.59 -0.53 -42.72
CA LEU A 76 -77.22 -0.22 -42.27
C LEU A 76 -76.83 -0.94 -40.99
N ILE A 77 -77.82 -1.36 -40.19
CA ILE A 77 -77.60 -2.05 -38.92
C ILE A 77 -78.52 -3.27 -38.81
N THR A 78 -78.15 -4.23 -37.97
CA THR A 78 -79.03 -5.32 -37.53
C THR A 78 -79.90 -4.87 -36.35
N ASP A 79 -80.91 -5.68 -36.00
CA ASP A 79 -81.75 -5.46 -34.82
C ASP A 79 -80.92 -5.38 -33.52
N SER A 80 -79.79 -6.09 -33.46
CA SER A 80 -78.81 -6.09 -32.37
C SER A 80 -77.86 -4.89 -32.36
N MET A 81 -78.11 -3.88 -33.21
CA MET A 81 -77.24 -2.70 -33.44
C MET A 81 -75.83 -3.04 -33.92
N ASP A 82 -75.66 -4.16 -34.64
CA ASP A 82 -74.40 -4.47 -35.32
C ASP A 82 -74.38 -3.77 -36.68
N VAL A 83 -73.28 -3.07 -36.98
CA VAL A 83 -73.15 -2.31 -38.23
C VAL A 83 -72.90 -3.29 -39.37
N LYS A 84 -73.77 -3.26 -40.39
CA LYS A 84 -73.63 -4.07 -41.59
C LYS A 84 -72.52 -3.50 -42.47
N CYS A 85 -71.79 -4.38 -43.16
CA CYS A 85 -70.71 -3.99 -44.05
C CYS A 85 -70.67 -4.89 -45.30
N SER A 86 -69.87 -4.48 -46.28
CA SER A 86 -69.64 -5.33 -47.45
C SER A 86 -68.75 -6.53 -47.10
N LEU A 87 -68.74 -7.54 -47.97
CA LEU A 87 -67.79 -8.66 -47.87
C LEU A 87 -66.34 -8.17 -47.93
N HIS A 88 -66.06 -7.11 -48.68
CA HIS A 88 -64.72 -6.52 -48.77
C HIS A 88 -64.29 -5.95 -47.42
N ASP A 89 -65.10 -5.07 -46.83
CA ASP A 89 -64.82 -4.45 -45.53
C ASP A 89 -64.68 -5.49 -44.41
N TYR A 90 -65.48 -6.56 -44.47
CA TYR A 90 -65.40 -7.65 -43.50
C TYR A 90 -64.07 -8.41 -43.60
N ASN A 91 -63.59 -8.67 -44.82
CA ASN A 91 -62.30 -9.34 -45.03
C ASN A 91 -61.13 -8.44 -44.61
N GLU A 92 -61.19 -7.14 -44.92
CA GLU A 92 -60.19 -6.16 -44.45
C GLU A 92 -60.16 -6.11 -42.92
N TYR A 93 -61.32 -6.03 -42.27
CA TYR A 93 -61.40 -6.02 -40.81
C TYR A 93 -60.85 -7.30 -40.18
N ARG A 94 -61.13 -8.48 -40.77
CA ARG A 94 -60.55 -9.76 -40.33
C ARG A 94 -59.03 -9.77 -40.46
N LYS A 95 -58.48 -9.20 -41.54
CA LYS A 95 -57.03 -9.07 -41.75
C LYS A 95 -56.43 -8.20 -40.65
N TYR A 96 -57.02 -7.03 -40.40
CA TYR A 96 -56.61 -6.12 -39.33
C TYR A 96 -56.60 -6.79 -37.95
N LEU A 97 -57.68 -7.48 -37.55
CA LEU A 97 -57.77 -8.13 -36.25
C LEU A 97 -56.65 -9.17 -36.03
N ARG A 98 -56.26 -9.88 -37.09
CA ARG A 98 -55.12 -10.80 -37.02
C ARG A 98 -53.80 -10.07 -36.85
N GLN A 99 -53.58 -9.01 -37.61
CA GLN A 99 -52.35 -8.21 -37.48
C GLN A 99 -52.20 -7.69 -36.04
N VAL A 100 -53.26 -7.12 -35.47
CA VAL A 100 -53.27 -6.69 -34.06
C VAL A 100 -52.93 -7.82 -33.09
N HIS A 101 -53.48 -9.01 -33.31
CA HIS A 101 -53.21 -10.18 -32.46
C HIS A 101 -51.76 -10.67 -32.61
N ALA A 102 -51.28 -10.80 -33.84
CA ALA A 102 -49.91 -11.21 -34.14
C ALA A 102 -48.89 -10.21 -33.57
N ASP A 103 -49.13 -8.91 -33.72
CA ASP A 103 -48.30 -7.85 -33.15
C ASP A 103 -48.27 -7.90 -31.63
N ARG A 104 -49.40 -8.18 -30.98
CA ARG A 104 -49.45 -8.37 -29.53
C ARG A 104 -48.58 -9.56 -29.10
N ILE A 105 -48.68 -10.71 -29.78
CA ILE A 105 -47.86 -11.89 -29.48
C ILE A 105 -46.38 -11.57 -29.71
N LYS A 106 -46.05 -10.95 -30.83
CA LYS A 106 -44.67 -10.57 -31.20
C LYS A 106 -44.04 -9.65 -30.15
N ARG A 107 -44.80 -8.68 -29.64
CA ARG A 107 -44.36 -7.77 -28.57
C ARG A 107 -44.11 -8.50 -27.26
N GLU A 108 -45.03 -9.36 -26.83
CA GLU A 108 -44.85 -10.17 -25.63
C GLU A 108 -43.63 -11.09 -25.73
N LEU A 109 -43.44 -11.75 -26.88
CA LEU A 109 -42.29 -12.61 -27.13
C LEU A 109 -40.98 -11.81 -27.11
N LYS A 110 -40.96 -10.63 -27.76
CA LYS A 110 -39.80 -9.73 -27.75
C LYS A 110 -39.44 -9.29 -26.34
N LYS A 111 -40.44 -8.94 -25.52
CA LYS A 111 -40.25 -8.56 -24.11
C LYS A 111 -39.65 -9.72 -23.30
N ARG A 112 -40.20 -10.92 -23.44
CA ARG A 112 -39.68 -12.12 -22.75
C ARG A 112 -38.24 -12.45 -23.17
N ASN A 113 -37.94 -12.38 -24.47
CA ASN A 113 -36.60 -12.64 -24.98
C ASN A 113 -35.59 -11.62 -24.46
N ARG A 114 -35.93 -10.32 -24.42
CA ARG A 114 -35.08 -9.28 -23.84
C ARG A 114 -34.75 -9.57 -22.37
N LEU A 115 -35.77 -9.82 -21.56
CA LEU A 115 -35.61 -10.14 -20.14
C LEU A 115 -34.76 -11.41 -19.93
N PHE A 116 -34.92 -12.41 -20.79
CA PHE A 116 -34.12 -13.63 -20.74
C PHE A 116 -32.64 -13.36 -21.03
N VAL A 117 -32.34 -12.59 -22.08
CA VAL A 117 -30.96 -12.22 -22.45
C VAL A 117 -30.32 -11.38 -21.35
N GLU A 118 -31.00 -10.36 -20.84
CA GLU A 118 -30.52 -9.52 -19.74
C GLU A 118 -30.24 -10.34 -18.48
N ARG A 119 -31.17 -11.22 -18.09
CA ARG A 119 -30.98 -12.10 -16.92
C ARG A 119 -29.77 -13.02 -17.08
N ARG A 120 -29.53 -13.53 -18.29
CA ARG A 120 -28.36 -14.38 -18.58
C ARG A 120 -27.07 -13.59 -18.49
N ALA A 121 -27.05 -12.37 -19.02
CA ALA A 121 -25.89 -11.47 -18.96
C ALA A 121 -25.56 -11.09 -17.51
N LEU A 122 -26.58 -10.76 -16.69
CA LEU A 122 -26.39 -10.45 -15.27
C LEU A 122 -25.79 -11.63 -14.50
N ARG A 123 -26.33 -12.84 -14.67
CA ARG A 123 -25.78 -14.05 -14.01
C ARG A 123 -24.32 -14.30 -14.40
N PHE A 124 -23.98 -14.06 -15.66
CA PHE A 124 -22.60 -14.21 -16.12
C PHE A 124 -21.69 -13.17 -15.47
N ALA A 125 -22.10 -11.91 -15.41
CA ALA A 125 -21.35 -10.83 -14.77
C ALA A 125 -21.17 -11.09 -13.26
N GLU A 126 -22.22 -11.56 -12.57
CA GLU A 126 -22.16 -11.93 -11.15
C GLU A 126 -21.17 -13.07 -10.89
N ASP A 127 -21.16 -14.11 -11.73
CA ASP A 127 -20.21 -15.21 -11.61
C ASP A 127 -18.76 -14.76 -11.81
N GLN A 128 -18.52 -13.88 -12.79
CA GLN A 128 -17.20 -13.29 -13.00
C GLN A 128 -16.77 -12.43 -11.81
N ALA A 129 -17.64 -11.53 -11.34
CA ALA A 129 -17.36 -10.69 -10.19
C ALA A 129 -17.06 -11.50 -8.93
N ARG A 130 -17.80 -12.60 -8.71
CA ARG A 130 -17.54 -13.53 -7.60
C ARG A 130 -16.14 -14.16 -7.69
N LYS A 131 -15.77 -14.67 -8.87
CA LYS A 131 -14.44 -15.27 -9.10
C LYS A 131 -13.31 -14.26 -8.92
N GLU A 132 -13.50 -13.03 -9.38
CA GLU A 132 -12.51 -11.96 -9.17
C GLU A 132 -12.39 -11.58 -7.69
N ALA A 133 -13.51 -11.46 -6.98
CA ALA A 133 -13.52 -11.18 -5.55
C ALA A 133 -12.80 -12.28 -4.75
N GLU A 134 -13.01 -13.56 -5.09
CA GLU A 134 -12.28 -14.68 -4.47
C GLU A 134 -10.76 -14.59 -4.72
N ARG A 135 -10.34 -14.34 -5.96
CA ARG A 135 -8.92 -14.14 -6.31
C ARG A 135 -8.30 -12.96 -5.57
N LEU A 136 -9.03 -11.85 -5.42
CA LEU A 136 -8.57 -10.69 -4.68
C LEU A 136 -8.40 -11.00 -3.19
N LYS A 137 -9.37 -11.71 -2.58
CA LYS A 137 -9.25 -12.17 -1.19
C LYS A 137 -8.03 -13.06 -0.96
N GLU A 138 -7.74 -13.98 -1.88
CA GLU A 138 -6.54 -14.81 -1.79
C GLU A 138 -5.25 -13.97 -1.87
N ARG A 139 -5.18 -13.04 -2.83
CA ARG A 139 -4.03 -12.12 -2.95
C ARG A 139 -3.85 -11.27 -1.70
N GLU A 140 -4.94 -10.75 -1.15
CA GLU A 140 -4.92 -9.94 0.06
C GLU A 140 -4.34 -10.74 1.23
N LYS A 141 -4.78 -11.99 1.44
CA LYS A 141 -4.23 -12.91 2.45
C LYS A 141 -2.71 -13.11 2.28
N PHE A 142 -2.26 -13.40 1.06
CA PHE A 142 -0.83 -13.55 0.79
C PHE A 142 -0.02 -12.29 1.10
N ILE A 143 -0.57 -11.11 0.79
CA ILE A 143 0.06 -9.82 1.10
C ILE A 143 0.13 -9.63 2.61
N THR A 144 -0.94 -9.89 3.36
CA THR A 144 -0.96 -9.75 4.82
C THR A 144 0.03 -10.70 5.49
N GLU A 145 0.06 -11.96 5.09
CA GLU A 145 1.03 -12.93 5.61
C GLU A 145 2.47 -12.52 5.33
N ARG A 146 2.75 -12.02 4.11
CA ARG A 146 4.08 -11.51 3.75
C ARG A 146 4.46 -10.31 4.60
N GLN A 147 3.55 -9.36 4.79
CA GLN A 147 3.77 -8.19 5.64
C GLN A 147 4.09 -8.61 7.07
N HIS A 148 3.32 -9.55 7.64
CA HIS A 148 3.56 -10.08 8.97
C HIS A 148 4.96 -10.74 9.09
N ARG A 149 5.36 -11.55 8.10
CA ARG A 149 6.72 -12.16 8.08
C ARG A 149 7.82 -11.10 8.00
N VAL A 150 7.62 -10.04 7.21
CA VAL A 150 8.59 -8.93 7.11
C VAL A 150 8.69 -8.18 8.43
N GLN A 151 7.57 -7.86 9.08
CA GLN A 151 7.54 -7.21 10.40
C GLN A 151 8.27 -8.05 11.45
N GLN A 152 8.03 -9.37 11.51
CA GLN A 152 8.74 -10.27 12.42
C GLN A 152 10.26 -10.26 12.18
N ARG A 153 10.71 -10.25 10.92
CA ARG A 153 12.13 -10.16 10.58
C ARG A 153 12.75 -8.83 11.01
N LEU A 154 12.02 -7.72 10.85
CA LEU A 154 12.46 -6.40 11.28
C LEU A 154 12.63 -6.35 12.80
N LEU A 155 11.63 -6.80 13.55
CA LEU A 155 11.67 -6.92 15.01
C LEU A 155 12.87 -7.78 15.48
N GLN A 156 13.11 -8.92 14.84
CA GLN A 156 14.27 -9.75 15.16
C GLN A 156 15.60 -9.06 14.88
N LYS A 157 15.71 -8.30 13.78
CA LYS A 157 16.90 -7.52 13.46
C LYS A 157 17.15 -6.44 14.53
N GLU A 158 16.13 -5.69 14.91
CA GLU A 158 16.24 -4.67 15.98
C GLU A 158 16.71 -5.28 17.30
N LEU A 159 16.14 -6.42 17.70
CA LEU A 159 16.58 -7.16 18.88
C LEU A 159 18.04 -7.59 18.81
N ARG A 160 18.52 -8.01 17.64
CA ARG A 160 19.94 -8.37 17.43
C ARG A 160 20.83 -7.14 17.52
N THR A 161 20.44 -6.03 16.91
CA THR A 161 21.18 -4.76 16.96
C THR A 161 21.31 -4.26 18.40
N ARG A 162 20.21 -4.23 19.16
CA ARG A 162 20.25 -3.85 20.59
C ARG A 162 21.19 -4.72 21.42
N LYS A 163 21.20 -6.04 21.18
CA LYS A 163 22.14 -6.96 21.86
C LYS A 163 23.60 -6.69 21.50
N LEU A 164 23.87 -6.29 20.26
CA LEU A 164 25.22 -5.91 19.83
C LEU A 164 25.65 -4.60 20.48
N GLU A 165 24.80 -3.57 20.45
CA GLU A 165 25.04 -2.29 21.10
C GLU A 165 25.31 -2.45 22.61
N GLU A 166 24.56 -3.30 23.29
CA GLU A 166 24.77 -3.57 24.71
C GLU A 166 26.12 -4.25 24.98
N ARG A 167 26.53 -5.18 24.10
CA ARG A 167 27.85 -5.81 24.18
C ARG A 167 28.96 -4.80 23.94
N GLU A 168 28.83 -3.97 22.91
CA GLU A 168 29.78 -2.91 22.62
C GLU A 168 29.91 -1.94 23.78
N TYR A 169 28.79 -1.51 24.36
CA TYR A 169 28.78 -0.65 25.56
C TYR A 169 29.52 -1.30 26.74
N ARG A 170 29.23 -2.57 27.06
CA ARG A 170 29.92 -3.31 28.13
C ARG A 170 31.43 -3.41 27.87
N THR A 171 31.82 -3.65 26.63
CA THR A 171 33.22 -3.78 26.22
C THR A 171 33.95 -2.44 26.29
N ALA A 172 33.32 -1.36 25.80
CA ALA A 172 33.83 -0.01 25.88
C ALA A 172 34.01 0.46 27.33
N ARG A 173 33.06 0.11 28.23
CA ARG A 173 33.17 0.38 29.66
C ARG A 173 34.37 -0.33 30.29
N ARG A 174 34.57 -1.61 29.98
CA ARG A 174 35.75 -2.38 30.44
C ARG A 174 37.06 -1.79 29.93
N LEU A 175 37.11 -1.41 28.66
CA LEU A 175 38.28 -0.76 28.06
C LEU A 175 38.61 0.58 28.72
N LYS A 176 37.60 1.40 29.04
CA LYS A 176 37.80 2.65 29.81
C LYS A 176 38.41 2.35 31.18
N LEU A 177 37.89 1.36 31.90
CA LEU A 177 38.41 0.98 33.21
C LEU A 177 39.86 0.50 33.14
N LEU A 178 40.18 -0.37 32.17
CA LEU A 178 41.55 -0.85 31.94
C LEU A 178 42.52 0.28 31.61
N LYS A 179 42.09 1.30 30.85
CA LYS A 179 42.93 2.49 30.57
C LYS A 179 43.26 3.26 31.83
N LEU A 180 42.30 3.39 32.77
CA LEU A 180 42.54 4.05 34.06
C LEU A 180 43.54 3.26 34.91
N LEU A 181 43.34 1.96 35.06
CA LEU A 181 44.26 1.08 35.81
C LEU A 181 45.69 1.13 35.26
N ARG A 182 45.86 1.04 33.93
CA ARG A 182 47.20 1.18 33.31
C ARG A 182 47.84 2.54 33.58
N ARG A 183 47.04 3.61 33.69
CA ARG A 183 47.54 4.95 33.96
C ARG A 183 48.03 5.05 35.41
N GLU A 184 47.28 4.47 36.35
CA GLU A 184 47.69 4.35 37.76
C GLU A 184 48.94 3.50 37.91
N GLU A 185 49.01 2.32 37.28
CA GLU A 185 50.20 1.46 37.29
C GLU A 185 51.45 2.21 36.79
N ARG A 186 51.33 2.94 35.67
CA ARG A 186 52.43 3.78 35.16
C ARG A 186 52.84 4.87 36.15
N SER A 187 51.87 5.50 36.82
CA SER A 187 52.15 6.49 37.86
C SER A 187 52.93 5.88 39.01
N LEU A 188 52.52 4.70 39.49
CA LEU A 188 53.21 3.98 40.57
C LEU A 188 54.63 3.57 40.16
N ILE A 189 54.83 3.12 38.93
CA ILE A 189 56.15 2.79 38.39
C ILE A 189 57.05 4.03 38.35
N ASN A 190 56.51 5.18 37.91
CA ASN A 190 57.26 6.42 37.86
C ASN A 190 57.66 6.90 39.27
N ILE A 191 56.75 6.89 40.23
CA ILE A 191 57.04 7.23 41.64
C ILE A 191 58.18 6.34 42.18
N LYS A 192 58.11 5.02 41.97
CA LYS A 192 59.18 4.09 42.39
C LYS A 192 60.52 4.39 41.72
N ARG A 193 60.52 4.79 40.45
CA ARG A 193 61.76 5.19 39.74
C ARG A 193 62.33 6.47 40.33
N ASP A 194 61.49 7.46 40.57
CA ASP A 194 61.89 8.74 41.15
C ASP A 194 62.50 8.53 42.54
N GLU A 195 61.85 7.75 43.41
CA GLU A 195 62.39 7.34 44.72
C GLU A 195 63.77 6.67 44.61
N GLN A 196 63.94 5.75 43.65
CA GLN A 196 65.25 5.10 43.42
C GLN A 196 66.30 6.09 42.91
N THR A 197 65.92 7.06 42.07
CA THR A 197 66.85 8.10 41.60
C THR A 197 67.26 9.02 42.74
N GLU A 198 66.34 9.43 43.60
CA GLU A 198 66.63 10.22 44.80
C GLU A 198 67.56 9.47 45.76
N GLN A 199 67.30 8.17 46.01
CA GLN A 199 68.19 7.35 46.83
C GLN A 199 69.59 7.25 46.23
N ARG A 200 69.71 7.06 44.91
CA ARG A 200 71.01 7.06 44.21
C ARG A 200 71.72 8.40 44.35
N GLN A 201 71.01 9.52 44.23
CA GLN A 201 71.58 10.86 44.45
C GLN A 201 72.09 11.03 45.88
N LYS A 202 71.31 10.61 46.89
CA LYS A 202 71.73 10.62 48.30
C LYS A 202 73.00 9.78 48.49
N CYS A 203 73.07 8.58 47.94
CA CYS A 203 74.27 7.73 48.00
C CYS A 203 75.49 8.38 47.34
N LYS A 204 75.33 9.09 46.21
CA LYS A 204 76.42 9.82 45.56
C LYS A 204 76.96 10.94 46.43
N ILE A 205 76.07 11.76 47.02
CA ILE A 205 76.45 12.85 47.93
C ILE A 205 77.22 12.29 49.15
N VAL A 206 76.73 11.20 49.75
CA VAL A 206 77.42 10.53 50.87
C VAL A 206 78.79 10.03 50.45
N ALA A 207 78.92 9.41 49.27
CA ALA A 207 80.20 8.94 48.74
C ALA A 207 81.19 10.09 48.45
N GLU A 208 80.70 11.25 48.01
CA GLU A 208 81.53 12.45 47.86
C GLU A 208 82.01 12.98 49.20
N ILE A 209 81.13 13.05 50.21
CA ILE A 209 81.50 13.46 51.57
C ILE A 209 82.55 12.52 52.16
N THR A 210 82.42 11.19 51.99
CA THR A 210 83.42 10.24 52.50
C THR A 210 84.75 10.35 51.77
N ARG A 211 84.74 10.57 50.44
CA ARG A 211 85.97 10.84 49.68
C ARG A 211 86.70 12.08 50.17
N HIS A 212 85.98 13.19 50.39
CA HIS A 212 86.57 14.41 50.94
C HIS A 212 87.21 14.15 52.31
N LYS A 213 86.52 13.45 53.21
CA LYS A 213 87.08 13.06 54.53
C LYS A 213 88.38 12.25 54.41
N VAL A 214 88.48 11.32 53.45
CA VAL A 214 89.71 10.54 53.23
C VAL A 214 90.85 11.42 52.68
N ILE A 215 90.53 12.35 51.78
CA ILE A 215 91.50 13.31 51.24
C ILE A 215 92.02 14.21 52.37
N ASP A 216 91.14 14.71 53.24
CA ASP A 216 91.50 15.53 54.39
C ASP A 216 92.45 14.78 55.33
N ILE A 217 92.14 13.51 55.66
CA ILE A 217 93.02 12.64 56.46
C ILE A 217 94.40 12.46 55.80
N LEU A 218 94.46 12.26 54.48
CA LEU A 218 95.71 12.09 53.74
C LEU A 218 96.52 13.39 53.67
N ALA A 219 95.86 14.55 53.58
CA ALA A 219 96.50 15.86 53.62
C ALA A 219 97.15 16.11 54.99
N ASP A 220 96.40 15.85 56.06
CA ASP A 220 96.89 15.88 57.44
C ASP A 220 98.10 14.95 57.64
N TRP A 221 98.06 13.73 57.08
CA TRP A 221 99.18 12.79 57.12
C TRP A 221 100.41 13.32 56.39
N LYS A 222 100.24 13.89 55.19
CA LYS A 222 101.34 14.51 54.44
C LYS A 222 101.95 15.70 55.18
N GLU A 223 101.13 16.50 55.86
CA GLU A 223 101.58 17.66 56.61
C GLU A 223 102.38 17.24 57.85
N LYS A 224 101.89 16.25 58.61
CA LYS A 224 102.64 15.61 59.69
C LYS A 224 103.94 14.97 59.20
N ASP A 225 103.93 14.35 58.02
CA ASP A 225 105.12 13.72 57.45
C ASP A 225 106.19 14.75 57.03
N LYS A 226 105.77 15.87 56.41
CA LYS A 226 106.65 17.02 56.14
C LYS A 226 107.24 17.61 57.42
N ALA A 227 106.44 17.76 58.47
CA ALA A 227 106.92 18.22 59.77
C ALA A 227 107.97 17.28 60.36
N ARG A 228 107.73 15.96 60.34
CA ARG A 228 108.71 14.95 60.77
C ARG A 228 110.01 14.99 59.94
N LYS A 229 109.90 15.24 58.64
CA LYS A 229 111.07 15.33 57.74
C LYS A 229 111.90 16.58 58.02
N LYS A 230 111.26 17.75 58.19
CA LYS A 230 111.93 18.98 58.64
C LYS A 230 112.63 18.79 59.98
N GLU A 231 111.96 18.15 60.94
CA GLU A 231 112.53 17.87 62.25
C GLU A 231 113.76 16.93 62.18
N ARG A 232 113.77 15.97 61.25
CA ARG A 232 114.97 15.15 60.96
C ARG A 232 116.10 15.97 60.34
N GLU A 233 115.79 16.85 59.40
CA GLU A 233 116.78 17.71 58.74
C GLU A 233 117.40 18.71 59.75
N GLU A 234 116.60 19.31 60.62
CA GLU A 234 117.08 20.13 61.74
C GLU A 234 117.98 19.36 62.70
N ARG A 235 117.62 18.12 63.05
CA ARG A 235 118.49 17.23 63.85
C ARG A 235 119.82 16.95 63.17
N LEU A 236 119.84 16.69 61.86
CA LEU A 236 121.06 16.45 61.09
C LEU A 236 121.93 17.71 61.00
N MET A 237 121.33 18.88 60.81
CA MET A 237 122.03 20.17 60.80
C MET A 237 122.67 20.48 62.16
N ASN A 238 121.95 20.23 63.27
CA ASN A 238 122.51 20.37 64.61
C ASN A 238 123.69 19.42 64.85
N ILE A 239 123.60 18.16 64.40
CA ILE A 239 124.72 17.21 64.48
C ILE A 239 125.93 17.69 63.66
N ALA A 240 125.70 18.24 62.46
CA ALA A 240 126.77 18.77 61.62
C ALA A 240 127.45 20.00 62.23
N GLN A 241 126.68 20.94 62.77
CA GLN A 241 127.20 22.11 63.49
C GLN A 241 127.96 21.72 64.77
N GLN A 242 127.52 20.67 65.46
CA GLN A 242 128.24 20.14 66.63
C GLN A 242 129.61 19.57 66.22
N LYS A 243 129.65 18.77 65.14
CA LYS A 243 130.91 18.23 64.59
C LYS A 243 131.86 19.31 64.08
N GLN A 244 131.33 20.43 63.59
CA GLN A 244 132.14 21.56 63.12
C GLN A 244 132.74 22.35 64.29
N ARG A 245 131.97 22.55 65.38
CA ARG A 245 132.49 23.09 66.65
C ARG A 245 133.57 22.20 67.27
N ASP A 246 133.37 20.89 67.29
CA ASP A 246 134.35 19.92 67.80
C ASP A 246 135.66 19.89 66.97
N MET A 247 135.60 20.27 65.68
CA MET A 247 136.77 20.37 64.79
C MET A 247 137.54 21.68 64.99
N GLU A 248 136.84 22.79 65.24
CA GLU A 248 137.47 24.10 65.50
C GLU A 248 138.18 24.15 66.86
N GLU A 249 137.66 23.47 67.89
CA GLU A 249 138.31 23.40 69.21
C GLU A 249 139.63 22.61 69.20
N LYS A 250 139.82 21.66 68.27
CA LYS A 250 141.06 20.86 68.19
C LYS A 250 142.23 21.58 67.54
N TYR A 251 142.00 22.66 66.79
CA TYR A 251 143.04 23.37 66.03
C TYR A 251 143.71 24.53 66.80
N ILE A 252 143.32 24.81 68.04
CA ILE A 252 143.83 25.95 68.82
C ILE A 252 144.99 25.57 69.77
N HIS A 253 145.46 24.31 69.80
CA HIS A 253 146.46 23.88 70.79
C HIS A 253 147.82 23.30 70.34
N TYR A 254 148.23 23.39 69.06
CA TYR A 254 149.64 23.19 68.68
C TYR A 254 150.05 24.01 67.46
#